data_AF-A0A397SXK3-F1
#
_entry.id   AF-A0A397SXK3-F1
#
_cell.length_a   1.000
_cell.length_b   1.000
_cell.length_c   1.000
_cell.angle_alpha   90.00
_cell.angle_beta   90.00
_cell.angle_gamma   90.00
#
_symmetry.space_group_name_H-M   'P 1'
#
loop_
_entity.id
_entity.type
_entity.pdbx_description
1 polymer ?
#
loop_
_entity_poly.entity_id
_entity_poly.type
_entity_poly.pdbx_seq_one_letter_code
_entity_poly.pdbx_strand_id
1 'polypeptide(L)'
;MTAALIRIIAMLVHAKTKEQTESLYQAEYMSKLLSDKNEIKQLQEQITILTNKYIKTEQTAKNKIEKLSNKLQEVITDRNTLQNAYGDERVIMVMKETGYYESKEHYRNVVESDCTSSIRCESDDESMAESLTNRFRNLKIPKSVKVMRKKPVRKVDELMDIEVKDEKGSSLNNSIHATKKKNQYKKK
;
A
#
# COMPACT_ATOMS: atom_id res chain seq x y z
N MET A 1 49.51 -12.89 55.78
CA MET A 1 48.62 -11.70 55.65
C MET A 1 48.40 -11.28 54.20
N THR A 2 49.42 -11.26 53.34
CA THR A 2 49.36 -10.83 51.94
C THR A 2 48.36 -11.58 51.04
N ALA A 3 48.22 -12.90 51.16
CA ALA A 3 47.31 -13.66 50.29
C ALA A 3 45.82 -13.35 50.50
N ALA A 4 45.40 -13.06 51.74
CA ALA A 4 44.02 -12.70 52.05
C ALA A 4 43.66 -11.33 51.46
N LEU A 5 44.57 -10.36 51.56
CA LEU A 5 44.41 -9.03 50.97
C LEU A 5 44.26 -9.10 49.44
N ILE A 6 45.09 -9.90 48.77
CA ILE A 6 45.02 -10.12 47.32
C ILE A 6 43.66 -10.70 46.91
N ARG A 7 43.13 -11.68 47.67
CA ARG A 7 41.79 -12.26 47.40
C ARG A 7 40.68 -11.23 47.55
N ILE A 8 40.73 -10.39 48.59
CA ILE A 8 39.74 -9.33 48.81
C ILE A 8 39.78 -8.32 47.65
N ILE A 9 40.97 -7.89 47.24
CA ILE A 9 41.14 -6.98 46.09
C ILE A 9 40.58 -7.62 44.82
N ALA A 10 40.90 -8.89 44.55
CA ALA A 10 40.40 -9.59 43.37
C ALA A 10 38.86 -9.69 43.36
N MET A 11 38.24 -9.99 44.50
CA MET A 11 36.79 -10.01 44.63
C MET A 11 36.15 -8.64 44.38
N LEU A 12 36.74 -7.58 44.94
CA LEU A 12 36.26 -6.21 44.75
C LEU A 12 36.38 -5.76 43.30
N VAL A 13 37.52 -6.03 42.66
CA VAL A 13 37.73 -5.73 41.23
C VAL A 13 36.72 -6.50 40.39
N HIS A 14 36.55 -7.80 40.61
CA HIS A 14 35.58 -8.60 39.86
C HIS A 14 34.14 -8.07 40.03
N ALA A 15 33.73 -7.76 41.25
CA ALA A 15 32.41 -7.19 41.52
C ALA A 15 32.22 -5.85 40.79
N LYS A 16 33.23 -4.97 40.83
CA LYS A 16 33.16 -3.67 40.17
C LYS A 16 33.15 -3.78 38.64
N THR A 17 33.97 -4.66 38.07
CA THR A 17 33.99 -4.90 36.62
C THR A 17 32.66 -5.48 36.15
N LYS A 18 32.04 -6.38 36.91
CA LYS A 18 30.72 -6.93 36.59
C LYS A 18 29.65 -5.82 36.56
N GLU A 19 29.59 -5.00 37.61
CA GLU A 19 28.65 -3.87 37.70
C GLU A 19 28.83 -2.89 36.52
N GLN A 20 30.08 -2.54 36.20
CA GLN A 20 30.38 -1.65 35.07
C GLN A 20 29.99 -2.27 33.72
N THR A 21 30.21 -3.57 33.55
CA THR A 21 29.85 -4.27 32.30
C THR A 21 28.34 -4.31 32.11
N GLU A 22 27.57 -4.57 33.18
CA GLU A 22 26.10 -4.55 33.16
C GLU A 22 25.56 -3.15 32.85
N SER A 23 26.13 -2.12 33.48
CA SER A 23 25.78 -0.73 33.22
C SER A 23 26.07 -0.32 31.77
N LEU A 24 27.22 -0.73 31.22
CA LEU A 24 27.59 -0.46 29.83
C LEU A 24 26.63 -1.13 28.85
N TYR A 25 26.29 -2.40 29.08
CA TYR A 25 25.32 -3.12 28.25
C TYR A 25 23.94 -2.43 28.25
N GLN A 26 23.49 -1.95 29.42
CA GLN A 26 22.23 -1.21 29.53
C GLN A 26 22.29 0.13 28.78
N ALA A 27 23.41 0.85 28.89
CA ALA A 27 23.60 2.12 28.18
C ALA A 27 23.60 1.95 26.66
N GLU A 28 24.27 0.92 26.14
CA GLU A 28 24.27 0.58 24.71
C GLU A 28 22.86 0.24 24.21
N TYR A 29 22.12 -0.57 24.97
CA TYR A 29 20.73 -0.90 24.64
C TYR A 29 19.84 0.34 24.58
N MET A 30 19.94 1.22 25.58
CA MET A 30 19.16 2.46 25.64
C MET A 30 19.53 3.42 24.51
N SER A 31 20.81 3.52 24.16
CA SER A 31 21.29 4.34 23.04
C SER A 31 20.69 3.86 21.72
N LYS A 32 20.73 2.55 21.47
CA LYS A 32 20.12 1.95 20.27
C LYS A 32 18.61 2.19 20.22
N LEU A 33 17.91 1.95 21.32
CA LEU A 33 16.45 2.19 21.40
C LEU A 33 16.09 3.65 21.10
N LEU A 34 16.88 4.60 21.59
CA LEU A 34 16.67 6.01 21.32
C LEU A 34 16.92 6.36 19.85
N SER A 35 17.96 5.77 19.24
CA SER A 35 18.23 5.91 17.81
C SER A 35 17.06 5.39 16.97
N ASP A 36 16.61 4.16 17.24
CA ASP A 36 15.51 3.52 16.52
C ASP A 36 14.21 4.35 16.67
N LYS A 37 13.94 4.88 17.88
CA LYS A 37 12.79 5.76 18.13
C LYS A 37 12.84 7.05 17.28
N ASN A 38 14.01 7.64 17.14
CA ASN A 38 14.18 8.85 16.34
C ASN A 38 14.00 8.57 14.84
N GLU A 39 14.55 7.46 14.35
CA GLU A 39 14.36 7.03 12.96
C GLU A 39 12.88 6.75 12.66
N ILE A 40 12.17 6.04 13.54
CA ILE A 40 10.73 5.81 13.41
C ILE A 40 9.97 7.14 13.33
N LYS A 41 10.30 8.11 14.19
CA LYS A 41 9.66 9.43 14.16
C LYS A 41 9.88 10.16 12.83
N GLN A 42 11.10 10.13 12.30
CA GLN A 42 11.41 10.73 11.00
C GLN A 42 10.65 10.05 9.86
N LEU A 43 10.58 8.72 9.87
CA LEU A 43 9.83 7.96 8.86
C LEU A 43 8.33 8.26 8.92
N GLN A 44 7.76 8.40 10.13
CA GLN A 44 6.36 8.79 10.30
C GLN A 44 6.06 10.18 9.70
N GLU A 45 6.97 11.14 9.89
CA GLU A 45 6.84 12.47 9.32
C GLU A 45 6.90 12.45 7.78
N GLN A 46 7.84 11.68 7.21
CA GLN A 46 7.95 11.50 5.76
C GLN A 46 6.69 10.85 5.16
N ILE A 47 6.17 9.80 5.80
CA ILE A 47 4.93 9.13 5.39
C ILE A 47 3.77 10.11 5.39
N THR A 48 3.67 10.96 6.42
CA THR A 48 2.60 11.95 6.55
C THR A 48 2.67 12.98 5.41
N ILE A 49 3.86 13.49 5.11
CA ILE A 49 4.08 14.45 4.03
C ILE A 49 3.70 13.82 2.68
N LEU A 50 4.18 12.61 2.41
CA LEU A 50 3.92 11.92 1.14
C LEU A 50 2.43 11.60 0.96
N THR A 51 1.77 11.14 2.03
CA THR A 51 0.32 10.84 2.04
C THR A 51 -0.49 12.10 1.72
N ASN A 52 -0.18 13.23 2.37
CA ASN A 52 -0.87 14.49 2.11
C ASN A 52 -0.66 14.98 0.68
N LYS A 53 0.56 14.82 0.13
CA LYS A 53 0.85 15.15 -1.26
C LYS A 53 0.01 14.29 -2.22
N TYR A 54 -0.02 12.97 -1.97
CA TYR A 54 -0.81 12.02 -2.77
C TYR A 54 -2.29 12.39 -2.79
N ILE A 55 -2.90 12.61 -1.62
CA ILE A 55 -4.32 12.99 -1.49
C ILE A 55 -4.63 14.26 -2.29
N LYS A 56 -3.79 15.29 -2.20
CA LYS A 56 -3.97 16.54 -2.96
C LYS A 56 -3.90 16.31 -4.46
N THR A 57 -2.93 15.51 -4.92
CA THR A 57 -2.80 15.20 -6.36
C THR A 57 -3.96 14.38 -6.87
N GLU A 58 -4.42 13.39 -6.09
CA GLU A 58 -5.58 12.56 -6.43
C GLU A 58 -6.84 13.42 -6.54
N GLN A 59 -7.11 14.29 -5.57
CA GLN A 59 -8.27 15.18 -5.60
C GLN A 59 -8.22 16.12 -6.80
N THR A 60 -7.05 16.67 -7.12
CA THR A 60 -6.87 17.54 -8.29
C THR A 60 -7.17 16.78 -9.59
N ALA A 61 -6.71 15.54 -9.70
CA ALA A 61 -6.98 14.69 -10.86
C ALA A 61 -8.48 14.36 -10.97
N LYS A 62 -9.13 13.96 -9.86
CA LYS A 62 -10.57 13.70 -9.81
C LYS A 62 -11.39 14.91 -10.27
N ASN A 63 -11.10 16.10 -9.76
CA ASN A 63 -11.80 17.33 -10.16
C ASN A 63 -11.62 17.63 -11.67
N LYS A 64 -10.44 17.36 -12.23
CA LYS A 64 -10.19 17.53 -13.68
C LYS A 64 -10.99 16.52 -14.51
N ILE A 65 -11.02 15.26 -14.09
CA ILE A 65 -11.80 14.20 -14.75
C ILE A 65 -13.29 14.54 -14.73
N GLU A 66 -13.82 14.94 -13.57
CA GLU A 66 -15.21 15.34 -13.41
C GLU A 66 -15.57 16.50 -14.34
N LYS A 67 -14.74 17.55 -14.37
CA LYS A 67 -14.96 18.70 -15.25
C LYS A 67 -14.98 18.31 -16.73
N LEU A 68 -14.07 17.43 -17.16
CA LEU A 68 -14.02 16.96 -18.55
C LEU A 68 -15.20 16.04 -18.87
N SER A 69 -15.62 15.20 -17.93
CA SER A 69 -16.79 14.33 -18.06
C SER A 69 -18.06 15.15 -18.26
N ASN A 70 -18.26 16.20 -17.46
CA ASN A 70 -19.43 17.08 -17.58
C ASN A 70 -19.44 17.78 -18.95
N LYS A 71 -18.30 18.33 -19.38
CA LYS A 71 -18.18 18.94 -20.71
C LYS A 71 -18.46 17.96 -21.85
N LEU A 72 -17.98 16.72 -21.74
CA LEU A 72 -18.25 15.70 -22.73
C LEU A 72 -19.74 15.38 -22.80
N GLN A 73 -20.42 15.30 -21.66
CA GLN A 73 -21.85 15.07 -21.60
C GLN A 73 -22.66 16.23 -22.21
N GLU A 74 -22.26 17.47 -21.98
CA GLU A 74 -22.83 18.65 -22.64
C GLU A 74 -22.71 18.54 -24.17
N VAL A 75 -21.50 18.28 -24.67
CA VAL A 75 -21.24 18.14 -26.12
C VAL A 75 -22.03 16.99 -26.75
N ILE A 76 -22.16 15.85 -26.06
CA ILE A 76 -22.99 14.72 -26.53
C ILE A 76 -24.46 15.13 -26.59
N THR A 77 -24.95 15.85 -25.58
CA THR A 77 -26.34 16.32 -25.52
C THR A 77 -26.65 17.31 -26.65
N ASP A 78 -25.75 18.26 -26.89
CA ASP A 78 -25.87 19.23 -27.98
C ASP A 78 -25.86 18.54 -29.34
N ARG A 79 -24.92 17.60 -29.55
CA ARG A 79 -24.88 16.78 -30.76
C ARG A 79 -26.19 16.05 -30.99
N ASN A 80 -26.71 15.36 -29.98
CA ASN A 80 -27.96 14.59 -30.10
C ASN A 80 -29.15 15.50 -30.42
N THR A 81 -29.17 16.71 -29.82
CA THR A 81 -30.21 17.71 -30.08
C THR A 81 -30.16 18.18 -31.54
N LEU A 82 -28.97 18.51 -32.05
CA LEU A 82 -28.78 18.87 -33.47
C LEU A 82 -29.16 17.72 -34.41
N GLN A 83 -28.76 16.49 -34.06
CA GLN A 83 -29.03 15.30 -34.86
C GLN A 83 -30.54 15.05 -34.97
N ASN A 84 -31.27 15.18 -33.86
CA ASN A 84 -32.73 15.07 -33.85
C ASN A 84 -33.42 16.21 -34.64
N ALA A 85 -32.84 17.41 -34.67
CA ALA A 85 -33.43 18.57 -35.35
C ALA A 85 -33.18 18.57 -36.88
N TYR A 86 -31.99 18.14 -37.32
CA TYR A 86 -31.55 18.31 -38.72
C TYR A 86 -31.30 17.00 -39.47
N GLY A 87 -31.36 15.85 -38.79
CA GLY A 87 -31.01 14.54 -39.34
C GLY A 87 -29.50 14.29 -39.40
N ASP A 88 -29.13 13.01 -39.44
CA ASP A 88 -27.75 12.54 -39.33
C ASP A 88 -26.81 13.12 -40.40
N GLU A 89 -27.22 13.14 -41.68
CA GLU A 89 -26.38 13.64 -42.78
C GLU A 89 -25.97 15.11 -42.59
N ARG A 90 -26.91 15.96 -42.18
CA ARG A 90 -26.64 17.40 -42.05
C ARG A 90 -25.71 17.70 -40.88
N VAL A 91 -25.87 17.00 -39.76
CA VAL A 91 -24.97 17.16 -38.61
C VAL A 91 -23.55 16.66 -38.92
N ILE A 92 -23.43 15.53 -39.62
CA ILE A 92 -22.12 15.02 -40.06
C ILE A 92 -21.41 16.03 -40.97
N MET A 93 -22.14 16.65 -41.91
CA MET A 93 -21.58 17.66 -42.81
C MET A 93 -21.10 18.91 -42.07
N VAL A 94 -21.89 19.44 -41.14
CA VAL A 94 -21.51 20.60 -40.31
C VAL A 94 -20.31 20.27 -39.41
N MET A 95 -20.26 19.07 -38.81
CA MET A 95 -19.08 18.65 -38.03
C MET A 95 -17.82 18.55 -38.87
N LYS A 96 -17.91 18.10 -40.14
CA LYS A 96 -16.77 18.06 -41.08
C LYS A 96 -16.28 19.46 -41.42
N GLU A 97 -17.21 20.38 -41.71
CA GLU A 97 -16.89 21.76 -42.07
C GLU A 97 -16.28 22.55 -40.91
N THR A 98 -16.74 22.30 -39.69
CA THR A 98 -16.23 22.94 -38.46
C THR A 98 -14.95 22.28 -37.92
N GLY A 99 -14.47 21.20 -38.54
CA GLY A 99 -13.24 20.50 -38.13
C GLY A 99 -13.39 19.61 -36.89
N TYR A 100 -14.61 19.42 -36.38
CA TYR A 100 -14.91 18.56 -35.21
C TYR A 100 -15.28 17.13 -35.59
N TYR A 101 -15.28 16.80 -36.88
CA TYR A 101 -15.52 15.43 -37.35
C TYR A 101 -14.24 14.60 -37.28
N GLU A 102 -14.23 13.61 -36.39
CA GLU A 102 -13.20 12.59 -36.37
C GLU A 102 -13.63 11.42 -37.28
N SER A 103 -12.82 11.14 -38.31
CA SER A 103 -13.10 10.01 -39.21
C SER A 103 -13.00 8.70 -38.44
N LYS A 104 -14.09 7.91 -38.45
CA LYS A 104 -14.09 6.56 -37.88
C LYS A 104 -13.20 5.58 -38.66
N GLU A 105 -12.70 5.98 -39.83
CA GLU A 105 -11.83 5.16 -40.68
C GLU A 105 -10.49 4.82 -40.00
N HIS A 106 -9.99 5.71 -39.12
CA HIS A 106 -8.79 5.45 -38.32
C HIS A 106 -9.00 4.43 -37.18
N TYR A 107 -10.25 4.06 -36.87
CA TYR A 107 -10.59 3.08 -35.84
C TYR A 107 -11.01 1.72 -36.42
N ARG A 108 -11.19 1.60 -37.75
CA ARG A 108 -11.64 0.35 -38.40
C ARG A 108 -10.53 -0.68 -38.65
N ASN A 109 -9.27 -0.31 -38.49
CA ASN A 109 -8.12 -1.20 -38.72
C ASN A 109 -7.63 -1.95 -37.47
N VAL A 110 -8.46 -2.07 -36.44
CA VAL A 110 -8.31 -3.17 -35.49
C VAL A 110 -9.38 -4.17 -35.87
N VAL A 111 -9.04 -5.01 -36.85
CA VAL A 111 -9.66 -6.34 -36.95
C VAL A 111 -9.70 -6.88 -35.52
N GLU A 112 -10.88 -7.29 -35.05
CA GLU A 112 -11.02 -8.18 -33.90
C GLU A 112 -10.00 -9.31 -34.13
N SER A 113 -8.80 -9.14 -33.58
CA SER A 113 -7.78 -10.15 -33.56
C SER A 113 -8.35 -11.21 -32.64
N ASP A 114 -9.04 -12.17 -33.24
CA ASP A 114 -9.47 -13.42 -32.66
C ASP A 114 -8.44 -13.85 -31.62
N CYS A 115 -8.75 -13.57 -30.35
CA CYS A 115 -7.98 -13.98 -29.18
C CYS A 115 -8.23 -15.48 -28.93
N THR A 116 -8.13 -16.25 -30.00
CA THR A 116 -8.31 -17.70 -30.12
C THR A 116 -7.18 -18.30 -30.95
N SER A 117 -6.06 -17.59 -31.12
CA SER A 117 -4.84 -18.17 -31.68
C SER A 117 -3.84 -18.50 -30.58
N SER A 118 -3.86 -19.78 -30.21
CA SER A 118 -2.72 -20.54 -29.68
C SER A 118 -2.26 -20.23 -28.25
N ILE A 119 -2.92 -20.90 -27.29
CA ILE A 119 -2.23 -21.39 -26.10
C ILE A 119 -1.20 -22.43 -26.58
N ARG A 120 -0.03 -21.94 -27.00
CA ARG A 120 1.21 -22.69 -26.89
C ARG A 120 2.14 -21.84 -26.05
N CYS A 121 2.16 -22.18 -24.78
CA CYS A 121 3.17 -21.75 -23.82
C CYS A 121 4.54 -22.19 -24.34
N GLU A 122 5.29 -21.29 -24.95
CA GLU A 122 6.73 -21.42 -25.21
C GLU A 122 7.26 -20.04 -25.56
N SER A 123 7.30 -19.17 -24.55
CA SER A 123 8.01 -17.89 -24.63
C SER A 123 8.76 -17.74 -23.32
N ASP A 124 9.98 -18.27 -23.31
CA ASP A 124 11.03 -18.02 -22.32
C ASP A 124 11.50 -16.55 -22.41
N ASP A 125 10.58 -15.61 -22.18
CA ASP A 125 10.91 -14.19 -22.13
C ASP A 125 11.37 -13.84 -20.70
N GLU A 126 12.65 -14.10 -20.47
CA GLU A 126 13.38 -13.81 -19.22
C GLU A 126 13.43 -12.30 -18.90
N SER A 127 12.95 -11.43 -19.79
CA SER A 127 13.03 -9.96 -19.63
C SER A 127 12.15 -9.42 -18.49
N MET A 128 11.01 -10.07 -18.20
CA MET A 128 10.15 -9.68 -17.08
C MET A 128 10.75 -10.04 -15.72
N ALA A 129 11.55 -11.11 -15.67
CA ALA A 129 12.29 -11.49 -14.47
C ALA A 129 13.40 -10.47 -14.18
N GLU A 130 14.13 -10.01 -15.19
CA GLU A 130 15.25 -9.08 -15.01
C GLU A 130 14.79 -7.68 -14.57
N SER A 131 13.64 -7.20 -15.08
CA SER A 131 13.03 -5.91 -14.69
C SER A 131 12.57 -5.91 -13.22
N LEU A 132 11.94 -7.00 -12.77
CA LEU A 132 11.57 -7.15 -11.36
C LEU A 132 12.81 -7.29 -10.47
N THR A 133 13.81 -8.06 -10.90
CA THR A 133 15.04 -8.28 -10.12
C THR A 133 15.83 -6.98 -9.91
N ASN A 134 15.89 -6.10 -10.92
CA ASN A 134 16.51 -4.77 -10.78
C ASN A 134 15.75 -3.84 -9.82
N ARG A 135 14.41 -3.92 -9.78
CA ARG A 135 13.59 -3.10 -8.87
C ARG A 135 13.83 -3.46 -7.40
N PHE A 136 14.02 -4.74 -7.09
CA PHE A 136 14.32 -5.20 -5.72
C PHE A 136 15.79 -5.00 -5.32
N ARG A 137 16.72 -4.97 -6.29
CA ARG A 137 18.15 -4.73 -6.03
C ARG A 137 18.43 -3.34 -5.44
N ASN A 138 17.61 -2.35 -5.81
CA ASN A 138 17.73 -0.97 -5.33
C ASN A 138 17.04 -0.72 -3.98
N LEU A 139 16.27 -1.70 -3.47
CA LEU A 139 15.61 -1.66 -2.16
C LEU A 139 16.38 -2.49 -1.11
N LYS A 140 17.67 -2.77 -1.35
CA LYS A 140 18.50 -3.61 -0.49
C LYS A 140 18.65 -2.98 0.89
N ILE A 141 17.78 -3.38 1.81
CA ILE A 141 17.86 -3.08 3.23
C ILE A 141 19.25 -3.52 3.73
N PRO A 142 20.00 -2.66 4.43
CA PRO A 142 21.30 -3.04 4.99
C PRO A 142 21.15 -4.31 5.83
N LYS A 143 22.07 -5.27 5.64
CA LYS A 143 22.07 -6.53 6.40
C LYS A 143 22.10 -6.20 7.89
N SER A 144 21.00 -6.44 8.60
CA SER A 144 21.03 -6.49 10.05
C SER A 144 22.02 -7.58 10.46
N VAL A 145 22.97 -7.20 11.31
CA VAL A 145 24.01 -8.08 11.83
C VAL A 145 23.31 -9.22 12.58
N LYS A 146 23.33 -10.42 12.00
CA LYS A 146 22.88 -11.66 12.65
C LYS A 146 23.77 -11.91 13.87
N VAL A 147 23.33 -11.47 15.05
CA VAL A 147 23.86 -12.00 16.31
C VAL A 147 23.19 -13.34 16.55
N MET A 148 23.85 -14.41 16.13
CA MET A 148 23.57 -15.75 16.64
C MET A 148 23.93 -15.76 18.13
N ARG A 149 22.94 -15.79 19.02
CA ARG A 149 23.14 -16.32 20.37
C ARG A 149 22.00 -17.29 20.74
N LYS A 150 22.45 -18.45 21.20
CA LYS A 150 21.70 -19.65 21.55
C LYS A 150 20.70 -19.36 22.68
N LYS A 151 19.53 -19.97 22.60
CA LYS A 151 18.57 -20.07 23.71
C LYS A 151 19.24 -20.69 24.95
N PRO A 152 18.85 -20.26 26.16
CA PRO A 152 18.62 -21.17 27.26
C PRO A 152 17.12 -21.37 27.49
N VAL A 153 16.80 -22.60 27.87
CA VAL A 153 15.48 -23.15 28.17
C VAL A 153 15.17 -22.93 29.67
N ARG A 154 13.87 -22.70 29.99
CA ARG A 154 13.17 -22.74 31.31
C ARG A 154 13.38 -21.52 32.23
N LYS A 155 12.39 -20.99 32.98
CA LYS A 155 11.10 -21.53 33.49
C LYS A 155 9.94 -20.51 33.42
N VAL A 156 8.74 -21.07 33.44
CA VAL A 156 7.42 -20.49 33.73
C VAL A 156 7.47 -19.68 35.04
N ASP A 157 6.89 -18.48 35.06
CA ASP A 157 5.90 -18.09 36.06
C ASP A 157 5.08 -16.87 35.62
N GLU A 158 3.77 -17.02 35.83
CA GLU A 158 2.69 -16.04 35.95
C GLU A 158 2.17 -15.36 34.66
N LEU A 159 1.10 -15.98 34.12
CA LEU A 159 -0.02 -15.30 33.48
C LEU A 159 -0.52 -14.16 34.38
N MET A 160 -0.50 -12.92 33.89
CA MET A 160 -1.43 -11.91 34.38
C MET A 160 -2.63 -11.86 33.46
N ASP A 161 -3.78 -12.28 33.99
CA ASP A 161 -5.10 -11.99 33.46
C ASP A 161 -5.30 -10.48 33.40
N ILE A 162 -5.47 -9.95 32.19
CA ILE A 162 -5.91 -8.57 31.99
C ILE A 162 -7.43 -8.61 31.86
N GLU A 163 -8.10 -8.19 32.95
CA GLU A 163 -9.50 -7.76 32.94
C GLU A 163 -9.69 -6.68 31.87
N VAL A 164 -10.42 -7.02 30.81
CA VAL A 164 -10.89 -6.06 29.82
C VAL A 164 -12.16 -5.39 30.35
N LYS A 165 -12.05 -4.14 30.80
CA LYS A 165 -13.19 -3.22 30.86
C LYS A 165 -13.23 -2.42 29.57
N ASP A 166 -13.96 -2.94 28.59
CA ASP A 166 -14.34 -2.20 27.38
C ASP A 166 -15.50 -1.25 27.69
N GLU A 167 -15.20 0.03 27.85
CA GLU A 167 -16.19 1.09 27.66
C GLU A 167 -16.09 1.64 26.23
N LYS A 168 -17.18 1.44 25.48
CA LYS A 168 -17.65 2.21 24.32
C LYS A 168 -16.87 2.10 23.00
N GLY A 169 -17.31 1.14 22.19
CA GLY A 169 -18.24 1.44 21.10
C GLY A 169 -17.67 1.83 19.75
N SER A 170 -17.50 0.85 18.86
CA SER A 170 -17.93 0.99 17.46
C SER A 170 -18.33 -0.38 16.88
N SER A 171 -19.63 -0.55 16.67
CA SER A 171 -20.21 -1.72 16.01
C SER A 171 -20.02 -1.56 14.50
N LEU A 172 -19.18 -2.38 13.90
CA LEU A 172 -19.08 -2.53 12.45
C LEU A 172 -20.34 -3.25 11.94
N ASN A 173 -21.34 -2.47 11.52
CA ASN A 173 -22.52 -3.00 10.85
C ASN A 173 -22.18 -3.36 9.40
N ASN A 174 -21.95 -4.65 9.15
CA ASN A 174 -22.04 -5.24 7.82
C ASN A 174 -23.52 -5.32 7.41
N SER A 175 -24.01 -4.41 6.57
CA SER A 175 -25.31 -4.57 5.90
C SER A 175 -25.08 -4.93 4.43
N ILE A 176 -25.06 -6.24 4.16
CA ILE A 176 -25.16 -6.80 2.82
C ILE A 176 -26.66 -6.86 2.48
N HIS A 177 -27.16 -5.90 1.71
CA HIS A 177 -28.52 -5.99 1.15
C HIS A 177 -28.56 -6.97 -0.03
N ALA A 178 -28.78 -8.25 0.28
CA ALA A 178 -29.22 -9.24 -0.70
C ALA A 178 -30.75 -9.13 -0.89
N THR A 179 -31.20 -8.44 -1.95
CA THR A 179 -32.62 -8.45 -2.34
C THR A 179 -32.99 -9.78 -2.99
N LYS A 180 -33.52 -10.72 -2.20
CA LYS A 180 -34.14 -11.95 -2.71
C LYS A 180 -35.62 -11.70 -3.05
N LYS A 181 -35.91 -11.57 -4.34
CA LYS A 181 -37.27 -11.43 -4.92
C LYS A 181 -38.11 -12.67 -4.55
N LYS A 182 -39.20 -12.50 -3.78
CA LYS A 182 -40.23 -13.54 -3.57
C LYS A 182 -41.27 -13.42 -4.69
N ASN A 183 -41.35 -14.43 -5.56
CA ASN A 183 -42.46 -14.59 -6.49
C ASN A 183 -43.72 -14.97 -5.70
N GLN A 184 -44.79 -14.19 -5.85
CA GLN A 184 -46.14 -14.59 -5.42
C GLN A 184 -46.70 -15.58 -6.45
N TYR A 185 -47.06 -16.78 -6.00
CA TYR A 185 -47.88 -17.69 -6.79
C TYR A 185 -49.30 -17.68 -6.21
N LYS A 186 -50.25 -17.09 -6.93
CA LYS A 186 -51.69 -17.26 -6.64
C LYS A 186 -52.09 -18.67 -7.06
N LYS A 187 -52.61 -19.48 -6.13
CA LYS A 187 -53.41 -20.66 -6.50
C LYS A 187 -54.85 -20.21 -6.75
N LYS A 188 -55.39 -20.70 -7.87
CA LYS A 188 -56.81 -20.65 -8.25
C LYS A 188 -57.67 -21.37 -7.24
#